data_AF-W6RIX1-F1
#
_entry.id   AF-W6RIX1-F1
#
_cell.length_a   1.000
_cell.length_b   1.000
_cell.length_c   1.000
_cell.angle_alpha   90.00
_cell.angle_beta   90.00
_cell.angle_gamma   90.00
#
_symmetry.space_group_name_H-M   'P 1'
#
loop_
_entity.id
_entity.type
_entity.pdbx_description
1 polymer ?
#
loop_
_entity_poly.entity_id
_entity_poly.type
_entity_poly.pdbx_seq_one_letter_code
_entity_poly.pdbx_strand_id
1 'polypeptide(L)'
;MSPPEIKHSMYWPRLSVMDFVTLKESMQTSFSAEYPVSALGLSDLNFVINAPLDYRPPANGALATLYFDQTDRARVLPENTYQVRCPHTLNACEFISWSEQAIDMIRLALMHNGVVGIDLMDLVNSLRNSASRKLVIHIITYDDPLEVPWKALQQCRFKTLFASLFAGPDLSLRSYSALGCALEELNPNVDDLKLAATASHKNALPVLMLLGELEI
;
A
#
# COMPACT_ATOMS: atom_id res chain seq x y z
N MET A 1 11.58 -24.60 -32.14
CA MET A 1 11.83 -24.54 -30.68
C MET A 1 11.06 -23.36 -30.14
N SER A 2 9.93 -23.62 -29.48
CA SER A 2 9.17 -22.56 -28.80
C SER A 2 9.97 -22.07 -27.59
N PRO A 3 9.97 -20.76 -27.27
CA PRO A 3 10.63 -20.27 -26.07
C PRO A 3 9.96 -20.90 -24.84
N PRO A 4 10.69 -21.11 -23.73
CA PRO A 4 10.13 -21.68 -22.53
C PRO A 4 9.05 -20.72 -22.00
N GLU A 5 7.82 -21.22 -21.89
CA GLU A 5 6.77 -20.55 -21.13
C GLU A 5 7.32 -20.34 -19.71
N ILE A 6 7.57 -19.07 -19.37
CA ILE A 6 7.77 -18.67 -17.98
C ILE A 6 6.44 -18.96 -17.31
N LYS A 7 6.34 -20.11 -16.63
CA LYS A 7 5.27 -20.37 -15.67
C LYS A 7 5.42 -19.30 -14.59
N HIS A 8 4.73 -18.18 -14.76
CA HIS A 8 4.41 -17.31 -13.65
C HIS A 8 3.63 -18.18 -12.67
N SER A 9 4.32 -18.67 -11.64
CA SER A 9 3.65 -19.18 -10.45
C SER A 9 2.79 -18.02 -9.96
N MET A 10 1.48 -18.11 -10.19
CA MET A 10 0.47 -17.21 -9.62
C MET A 10 0.41 -17.49 -8.12
N TYR A 11 1.48 -17.17 -7.39
CA TYR A 11 1.46 -17.17 -5.95
C TYR A 11 0.94 -15.80 -5.53
N TRP A 12 -0.30 -15.76 -5.07
CA TRP A 12 -0.88 -14.56 -4.52
C TRP A 12 -0.15 -14.18 -3.23
N PRO A 13 0.13 -12.90 -3.00
CA PRO A 13 0.85 -12.48 -1.81
C PRO A 13 0.04 -12.82 -0.55
N ARG A 14 0.72 -13.23 0.51
CA ARG A 14 0.15 -13.49 1.82
C ARG A 14 0.43 -12.32 2.74
N LEU A 15 -0.64 -11.74 3.27
CA LEU A 15 -0.57 -10.55 4.11
C LEU A 15 -1.05 -10.92 5.50
N SER A 16 -0.24 -10.66 6.52
CA SER A 16 -0.67 -10.78 7.92
C SER A 16 -1.00 -9.41 8.50
N VAL A 17 -2.01 -9.35 9.36
CA VAL A 17 -2.35 -8.15 10.13
C VAL A 17 -2.38 -8.54 11.60
N MET A 18 -1.55 -7.87 12.40
CA MET A 18 -1.55 -7.97 13.86
C MET A 18 -2.04 -6.65 14.44
N ASP A 19 -3.23 -6.68 15.02
CA ASP A 19 -3.88 -5.52 15.60
C ASP A 19 -3.84 -5.55 17.12
N PHE A 20 -3.02 -4.68 17.71
CA PHE A 20 -2.87 -4.56 19.16
C PHE A 20 -4.00 -3.76 19.82
N VAL A 21 -4.81 -3.04 19.03
CA VAL A 21 -5.98 -2.32 19.55
C VAL A 21 -7.12 -3.29 19.77
N THR A 22 -7.39 -4.18 18.80
CA THR A 22 -8.47 -5.17 18.91
C THR A 22 -8.02 -6.55 19.39
N LEU A 23 -6.71 -6.76 19.58
CA LEU A 23 -6.07 -8.02 19.98
C LEU A 23 -6.38 -9.16 18.99
N LYS A 24 -6.32 -8.87 17.70
CA LYS A 24 -6.61 -9.83 16.62
C LYS A 24 -5.41 -10.03 15.72
N GLU A 25 -5.25 -11.26 15.27
CA GLU A 25 -4.36 -11.62 14.18
C GLU A 25 -5.22 -12.15 13.02
N SER A 26 -4.90 -11.72 11.80
CA SER A 26 -5.54 -12.24 10.59
C SER A 26 -4.53 -12.45 9.48
N MET A 27 -4.83 -13.39 8.60
CA MET A 27 -4.05 -13.66 7.40
C MET A 27 -4.95 -13.61 6.17
N GLN A 28 -4.47 -12.91 5.15
CA GLN A 28 -5.24 -12.59 3.95
C GLN A 28 -4.45 -13.03 2.72
N THR A 29 -5.12 -13.74 1.83
CA THR A 29 -4.59 -14.24 0.56
C THR A 29 -5.73 -14.39 -0.44
N SER A 30 -5.43 -14.34 -1.74
CA SER A 30 -6.36 -14.80 -2.76
C SER A 30 -6.30 -16.33 -2.85
N PHE A 31 -7.45 -16.96 -3.09
CA PHE A 31 -7.56 -18.41 -3.24
C PHE A 31 -7.62 -18.77 -4.72
N SER A 32 -6.84 -19.78 -5.11
CA SER A 32 -6.99 -20.47 -6.39
C SER A 32 -7.16 -21.96 -6.14
N ALA A 33 -8.21 -22.56 -6.67
CA ALA A 33 -8.45 -23.99 -6.56
C ALA A 33 -7.33 -24.83 -7.23
N GLU A 34 -6.63 -24.23 -8.20
CA GLU A 34 -5.54 -24.87 -8.94
C GLU A 34 -4.22 -24.87 -8.16
N TYR A 35 -4.08 -23.96 -7.18
CA TYR A 35 -2.87 -23.80 -6.37
C TYR A 35 -3.25 -23.63 -4.89
N PRO A 36 -3.67 -24.72 -4.21
CA PRO A 36 -4.04 -24.64 -2.80
C PRO A 36 -2.80 -24.32 -1.96
N VAL A 37 -2.91 -23.29 -1.13
CA VAL A 37 -1.87 -22.89 -0.18
C VAL A 37 -2.36 -23.14 1.25
N SER A 38 -1.49 -23.66 2.12
CA SER A 38 -1.81 -23.89 3.53
C SER A 38 -2.22 -22.58 4.23
N ALA A 39 -3.29 -22.61 5.03
CA ALA A 39 -3.74 -21.46 5.82
C ALA A 39 -2.74 -21.03 6.91
N LEU A 40 -1.80 -21.89 7.32
CA LEU A 40 -0.84 -21.67 8.42
C LEU A 40 0.60 -21.41 7.93
N GLY A 41 0.75 -20.87 6.72
CA GLY A 41 2.05 -20.66 6.08
C GLY A 41 2.69 -19.30 6.37
N LEU A 42 3.85 -19.09 5.76
CA LEU A 42 4.63 -17.86 5.84
C LEU A 42 3.84 -16.65 5.32
N SER A 43 4.19 -15.47 5.81
CA SER A 43 3.63 -14.19 5.34
C SER A 43 4.65 -13.53 4.43
N ASP A 44 4.20 -12.89 3.35
CA ASP A 44 5.07 -12.13 2.45
C ASP A 44 5.20 -10.67 2.91
N LEU A 45 4.13 -10.12 3.52
CA LEU A 45 4.09 -8.79 4.11
C LEU A 45 3.40 -8.85 5.47
N ASN A 46 3.88 -8.08 6.44
CA ASN A 46 3.25 -7.95 7.75
C ASN A 46 2.76 -6.52 7.96
N PHE A 47 1.53 -6.37 8.45
CA PHE A 47 0.98 -5.12 8.94
C PHE A 47 0.80 -5.23 10.45
N VAL A 48 1.26 -4.22 11.18
CA VAL A 48 1.23 -4.21 12.64
C VAL A 48 0.60 -2.90 13.11
N ILE A 49 -0.57 -2.97 13.73
CA ILE A 49 -1.34 -1.79 14.14
C ILE A 49 -1.10 -1.52 15.63
N ASN A 50 -0.57 -0.33 15.92
CA ASN A 50 -0.37 0.26 17.25
C ASN A 50 0.32 -0.66 18.28
N ALA A 51 1.32 -1.42 17.84
CA ALA A 51 2.08 -2.29 18.73
C ALA A 51 2.87 -1.52 19.81
N PRO A 52 3.28 -2.19 20.90
CA PRO A 52 4.32 -1.71 21.80
C PRO A 52 5.61 -1.32 21.05
N LEU A 53 6.42 -0.42 21.60
CA LEU A 53 7.64 0.08 20.93
C LEU A 53 8.74 -0.97 20.78
N ASP A 54 8.79 -1.90 21.70
CA ASP A 54 9.74 -3.01 21.78
C ASP A 54 9.24 -4.28 21.07
N TYR A 55 8.01 -4.26 20.55
CA TYR A 55 7.47 -5.38 19.80
C TYR A 55 8.31 -5.66 18.55
N ARG A 56 8.60 -6.94 18.33
CA ARG A 56 9.31 -7.44 17.15
C ARG A 56 8.39 -8.41 16.41
N PRO A 57 8.32 -8.32 15.07
CA PRO A 57 7.45 -9.22 14.32
C PRO A 57 8.01 -10.64 14.40
N PRO A 58 7.15 -11.68 14.31
CA PRO A 58 7.60 -13.06 14.26
C PRO A 58 8.47 -13.31 13.03
N ALA A 59 9.40 -14.26 13.14
CA ALA A 59 10.20 -14.74 12.02
C ALA A 59 9.35 -15.61 11.08
N ASN A 60 8.50 -14.96 10.27
CA ASN A 60 7.50 -15.61 9.42
C ASN A 60 7.78 -15.47 7.92
N GLY A 61 9.01 -15.10 7.53
CA GLY A 61 9.43 -15.01 6.13
C GLY A 61 9.06 -13.70 5.42
N ALA A 62 8.41 -12.74 6.10
CA ALA A 62 7.96 -11.51 5.46
C ALA A 62 9.12 -10.67 4.90
N LEU A 63 8.93 -10.21 3.68
CA LEU A 63 9.86 -9.33 2.97
C LEU A 63 9.88 -7.92 3.55
N ALA A 64 8.77 -7.50 4.16
CA ALA A 64 8.69 -6.25 4.90
C ALA A 64 7.64 -6.31 6.03
N THR A 65 7.81 -5.44 7.03
CA THR A 65 6.81 -5.20 8.09
C THR A 65 6.49 -3.71 8.18
N LEU A 66 5.22 -3.34 8.09
CA LEU A 66 4.75 -1.96 8.19
C LEU A 66 4.03 -1.77 9.53
N TYR A 67 4.59 -0.90 10.37
CA TYR A 67 4.00 -0.47 11.64
C TYR A 67 3.08 0.72 11.40
N PHE A 68 1.79 0.55 11.64
CA PHE A 68 0.81 1.63 11.64
C PHE A 68 0.73 2.20 13.05
N ASP A 69 1.16 3.45 13.22
CA ASP A 69 1.19 4.12 14.51
C ASP A 69 0.22 5.30 14.56
N GLN A 70 -0.52 5.38 15.66
CA GLN A 70 -1.43 6.50 15.91
C GLN A 70 -0.69 7.82 16.19
N THR A 71 0.51 7.72 16.76
CA THR A 71 1.30 8.88 17.21
C THR A 71 2.70 8.75 16.65
N ASP A 72 3.40 9.88 16.47
CA ASP A 72 4.81 9.88 16.07
C ASP A 72 5.68 9.37 17.22
N ARG A 73 5.73 8.03 17.34
CA ARG A 73 6.55 7.36 18.33
C ARG A 73 7.88 7.03 17.69
N ALA A 74 8.97 7.41 18.34
CA ALA A 74 10.31 7.04 17.88
C ALA A 74 10.52 5.52 18.06
N ARG A 75 10.31 4.76 16.98
CA ARG A 75 10.68 3.34 16.90
C ARG A 75 12.13 3.19 16.46
N VAL A 76 12.83 2.26 17.07
CA VAL A 76 14.03 1.69 16.45
C VAL A 76 13.54 0.71 15.40
N LEU A 77 13.72 1.03 14.12
CA LEU A 77 13.22 0.22 13.00
C LEU A 77 14.30 -0.76 12.52
N PRO A 78 14.16 -2.08 12.74
CA PRO A 78 15.02 -3.08 12.13
C PRO A 78 15.03 -2.99 10.59
N GLU A 79 15.95 -3.71 9.97
CA GLU A 79 15.97 -3.87 8.51
C GLU A 79 14.63 -4.40 7.99
N ASN A 80 14.21 -3.92 6.81
CA ASN A 80 12.94 -4.28 6.19
C ASN A 80 11.69 -3.99 7.04
N THR A 81 11.80 -3.07 8.00
CA THR A 81 10.65 -2.58 8.75
C THR A 81 10.46 -1.09 8.53
N TYR A 82 9.19 -0.67 8.50
CA TYR A 82 8.79 0.68 8.14
C TYR A 82 7.75 1.18 9.12
N GLN A 83 7.81 2.46 9.46
CA GLN A 83 6.78 3.14 10.20
C GLN A 83 5.88 3.88 9.23
N VAL A 84 4.56 3.69 9.37
CA VAL A 84 3.54 4.30 8.53
C VAL A 84 2.63 5.15 9.41
N ARG A 85 2.41 6.39 9.00
CA ARG A 85 1.56 7.34 9.73
C ARG A 85 0.51 7.99 8.85
N CYS A 86 -0.56 8.44 9.49
CA CYS A 86 -1.45 9.41 8.88
C CYS A 86 -0.77 10.78 8.92
N PRO A 87 -0.84 11.59 7.84
CA PRO A 87 -0.36 12.96 7.85
C PRO A 87 -1.16 13.87 8.79
N HIS A 88 -2.40 13.49 9.14
CA HIS A 88 -3.27 14.23 10.05
C HIS A 88 -3.29 13.59 11.44
N THR A 89 -3.58 14.39 12.47
CA THR A 89 -3.81 13.86 13.81
C THR A 89 -5.17 13.16 13.85
N LEU A 90 -5.17 11.89 14.25
CA LEU A 90 -6.36 11.06 14.37
C LEU A 90 -6.62 10.71 15.83
N ASN A 91 -7.87 10.76 16.25
CA ASN A 91 -8.29 10.12 17.50
C ASN A 91 -8.22 8.58 17.36
N ALA A 92 -8.46 7.85 18.46
CA ALA A 92 -8.31 6.39 18.47
C ALA A 92 -9.24 5.68 17.48
N CYS A 93 -10.51 6.10 17.40
CA CYS A 93 -11.47 5.49 16.48
C CYS A 93 -11.12 5.81 15.02
N GLU A 94 -10.77 7.07 14.73
CA GLU A 94 -10.34 7.49 13.39
C GLU A 94 -9.09 6.74 12.93
N PHE A 95 -8.13 6.53 13.84
CA PHE A 95 -6.90 5.78 13.55
C PHE A 95 -7.20 4.33 13.18
N ILE A 96 -8.07 3.64 13.92
CA ILE A 96 -8.45 2.25 13.60
C ILE A 96 -9.04 2.21 12.19
N SER A 97 -10.06 3.03 11.90
CA SER A 97 -10.71 3.06 10.59
C SER A 97 -9.75 3.42 9.46
N TRP A 98 -8.85 4.39 9.67
CA TRP A 98 -7.83 4.74 8.70
C TRP A 98 -6.84 3.61 8.45
N SER A 99 -6.37 2.93 9.51
CA SER A 99 -5.41 1.84 9.38
C SER A 99 -5.99 0.63 8.67
N GLU A 100 -7.24 0.26 8.97
CA GLU A 100 -7.99 -0.79 8.28
C GLU A 100 -8.19 -0.44 6.81
N GLN A 101 -8.58 0.81 6.51
CA GLN A 101 -8.77 1.28 5.14
C GLN A 101 -7.45 1.26 4.36
N ALA A 102 -6.37 1.77 4.93
CA ALA A 102 -5.06 1.79 4.29
C ALA A 102 -4.56 0.38 3.97
N ILE A 103 -4.70 -0.55 4.91
CA ILE A 103 -4.32 -1.96 4.71
C ILE A 103 -5.22 -2.61 3.64
N ASP A 104 -6.53 -2.36 3.64
CA ASP A 104 -7.42 -2.89 2.59
C ASP A 104 -7.04 -2.33 1.22
N MET A 105 -6.65 -1.06 1.12
CA MET A 105 -6.22 -0.47 -0.15
C MET A 105 -4.89 -1.05 -0.65
N ILE A 106 -3.87 -1.22 0.22
CA ILE A 106 -2.63 -1.88 -0.17
C ILE A 106 -2.92 -3.31 -0.63
N ARG A 107 -3.75 -4.05 0.12
CA ARG A 107 -4.18 -5.39 -0.25
C ARG A 107 -4.86 -5.43 -1.61
N LEU A 108 -5.82 -4.53 -1.85
CA LEU A 108 -6.55 -4.47 -3.11
C LEU A 108 -5.60 -4.18 -4.28
N ALA A 109 -4.63 -3.28 -4.10
CA ALA A 109 -3.61 -3.00 -5.12
C ALA A 109 -2.76 -4.23 -5.46
N LEU A 110 -2.43 -5.07 -4.46
CA LEU A 110 -1.56 -6.24 -4.63
C LEU A 110 -2.28 -7.52 -5.08
N MET A 111 -3.57 -7.67 -4.76
CA MET A 111 -4.32 -8.92 -4.97
C MET A 111 -5.32 -8.87 -6.11
N HIS A 112 -5.69 -7.69 -6.60
CA HIS A 112 -6.65 -7.56 -7.68
C HIS A 112 -5.97 -7.03 -8.94
N ASN A 113 -6.20 -7.73 -10.05
CA ASN A 113 -5.77 -7.28 -11.36
C ASN A 113 -6.53 -6.00 -11.71
N GLY A 114 -5.83 -4.86 -11.61
CA GLY A 114 -6.31 -3.58 -12.08
C GLY A 114 -6.19 -3.42 -13.59
N VAL A 115 -6.62 -2.26 -14.09
CA VAL A 115 -6.37 -1.81 -15.47
C VAL A 115 -4.87 -1.66 -15.71
N VAL A 116 -4.15 -1.18 -14.69
CA VAL A 116 -2.68 -1.18 -14.62
C VAL A 116 -2.29 -1.81 -13.29
N GLY A 117 -1.62 -2.97 -13.37
CA GLY A 117 -1.21 -3.74 -12.21
C GLY A 117 0.16 -3.33 -11.68
N ILE A 118 0.34 -3.55 -10.39
CA ILE A 118 1.64 -3.55 -9.69
C ILE A 118 1.68 -4.81 -8.84
N ASP A 119 2.88 -5.33 -8.60
CA ASP A 119 3.04 -6.53 -7.79
C ASP A 119 3.64 -6.25 -6.40
N LEU A 120 3.81 -7.31 -5.61
CA LEU A 120 4.43 -7.22 -4.29
C LEU A 120 5.86 -6.71 -4.37
N MET A 121 6.61 -7.08 -5.40
CA MET A 121 8.00 -6.69 -5.53
C MET A 121 8.15 -5.21 -5.88
N ASP A 122 7.23 -4.63 -6.65
CA ASP A 122 7.14 -3.18 -6.84
C ASP A 122 7.00 -2.45 -5.50
N LEU A 123 6.10 -2.91 -4.63
CA LEU A 123 5.94 -2.34 -3.28
C LEU A 123 7.22 -2.51 -2.46
N VAL A 124 7.76 -3.73 -2.37
CA VAL A 124 8.95 -4.03 -1.57
C VAL A 124 10.16 -3.20 -2.03
N ASN A 125 10.33 -3.00 -3.33
CA ASN A 125 11.40 -2.17 -3.87
C ASN A 125 11.20 -0.69 -3.51
N SER A 126 9.98 -0.17 -3.61
CA SER A 126 9.66 1.21 -3.20
C SER A 126 9.92 1.44 -1.70
N LEU A 127 9.54 0.46 -0.88
CA LEU A 127 9.87 0.46 0.55
C LEU A 127 11.39 0.49 0.78
N ARG A 128 12.16 -0.37 0.10
CA ARG A 128 13.63 -0.41 0.24
C ARG A 128 14.32 0.88 -0.19
N ASN A 129 13.75 1.61 -1.16
CA ASN A 129 14.24 2.91 -1.58
C ASN A 129 13.95 4.02 -0.57
N SER A 130 13.07 3.77 0.41
CA SER A 130 12.68 4.74 1.44
C SER A 130 13.70 4.76 2.58
N ALA A 131 14.67 5.66 2.50
CA ALA A 131 15.88 5.65 3.33
C ALA A 131 15.60 5.87 4.82
N SER A 132 14.69 6.77 5.19
CA SER A 132 14.33 7.00 6.61
C SER A 132 13.50 5.87 7.20
N ARG A 133 12.90 5.02 6.35
CA ARG A 133 11.89 4.01 6.71
C ARG A 133 10.64 4.59 7.38
N LYS A 134 10.46 5.91 7.32
CA LYS A 134 9.29 6.62 7.82
C LYS A 134 8.43 7.07 6.65
N LEU A 135 7.24 6.51 6.56
CA LEU A 135 6.32 6.66 5.45
C LEU A 135 5.05 7.34 5.92
N VAL A 136 4.39 8.03 5.01
CA VAL A 136 3.02 8.51 5.18
C VAL A 136 2.09 7.79 4.23
N ILE A 137 0.83 7.62 4.64
CA ILE A 137 -0.25 7.26 3.73
C ILE A 137 -1.26 8.40 3.67
N HIS A 138 -1.46 8.96 2.47
CA HIS A 138 -2.58 9.82 2.15
C HIS A 138 -3.66 8.98 1.44
N ILE A 139 -4.90 9.14 1.87
CA ILE A 139 -6.09 8.59 1.20
C ILE A 139 -6.93 9.77 0.78
N ILE A 140 -7.08 9.97 -0.53
CA ILE A 140 -7.73 11.14 -1.11
C ILE A 140 -8.96 10.66 -1.88
N THR A 141 -10.15 10.99 -1.40
CA THR A 141 -11.39 10.82 -2.14
C THR A 141 -11.67 12.08 -2.97
N TYR A 142 -12.13 11.92 -4.20
CA TYR A 142 -12.48 13.04 -5.08
C TYR A 142 -13.63 12.67 -6.03
N ASP A 143 -14.26 13.67 -6.66
CA ASP A 143 -15.61 13.52 -7.23
C ASP A 143 -15.63 12.83 -8.61
N ASP A 144 -14.67 13.11 -9.48
CA ASP A 144 -14.64 12.62 -10.88
C ASP A 144 -13.33 11.88 -11.18
N PRO A 145 -13.36 10.59 -11.59
CA PRO A 145 -12.15 9.83 -11.92
C PRO A 145 -11.34 10.42 -13.07
N LEU A 146 -11.96 11.22 -13.95
CA LEU A 146 -11.31 11.88 -15.08
C LEU A 146 -10.55 13.14 -14.68
N GLU A 147 -10.82 13.69 -13.50
CA GLU A 147 -10.13 14.86 -12.97
C GLU A 147 -8.98 14.47 -12.05
N VAL A 148 -7.94 15.30 -12.03
CA VAL A 148 -6.83 15.15 -11.10
C VAL A 148 -7.13 15.99 -9.86
N PRO A 149 -7.01 15.43 -8.62
CA PRO A 149 -7.25 16.17 -7.39
C PRO A 149 -6.09 17.12 -7.04
N TRP A 150 -5.80 18.08 -7.91
CA TRP A 150 -4.62 18.97 -7.87
C TRP A 150 -4.41 19.62 -6.50
N LYS A 151 -5.47 20.16 -5.89
CA LYS A 151 -5.38 20.85 -4.60
C LYS A 151 -4.86 19.95 -3.49
N ALA A 152 -5.27 18.68 -3.49
CA ALA A 152 -4.82 17.70 -2.50
C ALA A 152 -3.38 17.23 -2.80
N LEU A 153 -3.05 17.00 -4.08
CA LEU A 153 -1.73 16.54 -4.49
C LEU A 153 -0.64 17.60 -4.31
N GLN A 154 -0.96 18.89 -4.44
CA GLN A 154 -0.01 19.99 -4.23
C GLN A 154 0.57 20.03 -2.81
N GLN A 155 -0.14 19.45 -1.83
CA GLN A 155 0.32 19.38 -0.44
C GLN A 155 1.24 18.19 -0.17
N CYS A 156 1.48 17.34 -1.18
CA CYS A 156 2.24 16.12 -1.06
C CYS A 156 3.51 16.22 -1.91
N ARG A 157 4.66 16.01 -1.27
CA ARG A 157 5.97 15.93 -1.92
C ARG A 157 6.69 14.69 -1.43
N PHE A 158 6.99 13.79 -2.34
CA PHE A 158 7.50 12.46 -2.05
C PHE A 158 8.88 12.25 -2.66
N LYS A 159 9.76 11.64 -1.88
CA LYS A 159 11.03 11.08 -2.36
C LYS A 159 10.83 9.69 -2.93
N THR A 160 9.97 8.88 -2.32
CA THR A 160 9.50 7.59 -2.85
C THR A 160 7.99 7.58 -2.83
N LEU A 161 7.35 7.04 -3.86
CA LEU A 161 5.90 7.04 -3.97
C LEU A 161 5.38 5.74 -4.59
N PHE A 162 4.62 5.00 -3.78
CA PHE A 162 3.75 3.92 -4.22
C PHE A 162 2.30 4.43 -4.20
N ALA A 163 1.72 4.60 -5.38
CA ALA A 163 0.38 5.14 -5.58
C ALA A 163 -0.56 4.10 -6.20
N SER A 164 -1.83 4.16 -5.83
CA SER A 164 -2.87 3.36 -6.47
C SER A 164 -4.18 4.13 -6.54
N LEU A 165 -4.72 4.23 -7.76
CA LEU A 165 -6.03 4.80 -8.06
C LEU A 165 -7.10 3.70 -8.04
N PHE A 166 -8.10 3.90 -7.20
CA PHE A 166 -9.27 3.03 -7.10
C PHE A 166 -10.49 3.78 -7.60
N ALA A 167 -11.14 3.27 -8.63
CA ALA A 167 -12.40 3.83 -9.11
C ALA A 167 -13.33 2.72 -9.62
N GLY A 168 -14.58 3.10 -9.90
CA GLY A 168 -15.57 2.21 -10.47
C GLY A 168 -15.26 1.79 -11.92
N PRO A 169 -16.25 1.23 -12.63
CA PRO A 169 -16.07 0.70 -13.98
C PRO A 169 -15.63 1.74 -15.02
N ASP A 170 -15.80 3.03 -14.73
CA ASP A 170 -15.39 4.14 -15.61
C ASP A 170 -13.87 4.44 -15.56
N LEU A 171 -13.11 3.68 -14.75
CA LEU A 171 -11.67 3.78 -14.68
C LEU A 171 -11.03 3.50 -16.04
N SER A 172 -10.36 4.52 -16.58
CA SER A 172 -9.77 4.47 -17.92
C SER A 172 -8.26 4.72 -17.90
N LEU A 173 -7.57 4.25 -18.94
CA LEU A 173 -6.15 4.54 -19.15
C LEU A 173 -5.86 6.05 -19.26
N ARG A 174 -6.85 6.84 -19.72
CA ARG A 174 -6.75 8.30 -19.73
C ARG A 174 -6.67 8.88 -18.33
N SER A 175 -7.49 8.38 -17.40
CA SER A 175 -7.49 8.80 -16.00
C SER A 175 -6.16 8.47 -15.33
N TYR A 176 -5.69 7.23 -15.54
CA TYR A 176 -4.37 6.78 -15.09
C TYR A 176 -3.24 7.66 -15.62
N SER A 177 -3.21 7.93 -16.93
CA SER A 177 -2.17 8.73 -17.56
C SER A 177 -2.18 10.18 -17.07
N ALA A 178 -3.36 10.80 -16.92
CA ALA A 178 -3.48 12.15 -16.41
C ALA A 178 -2.97 12.26 -14.97
N LEU A 179 -3.30 11.29 -14.12
CA LEU A 179 -2.81 11.22 -12.76
C LEU A 179 -1.29 10.98 -12.71
N GLY A 180 -0.77 10.08 -13.53
CA GLY A 180 0.67 9.82 -13.64
C GLY A 180 1.45 11.09 -13.98
N CYS A 181 1.04 11.80 -15.03
CA CYS A 181 1.63 13.09 -15.40
C CYS A 181 1.59 14.11 -14.27
N ALA A 182 0.45 14.22 -13.57
CA ALA A 182 0.33 15.15 -12.46
C ALA A 182 1.23 14.79 -11.27
N LEU A 183 1.37 13.50 -10.94
CA LEU A 183 2.26 13.04 -9.87
C LEU A 183 3.73 13.30 -10.22
N GLU A 184 4.14 13.07 -11.46
CA GLU A 184 5.49 13.38 -11.95
C GLU A 184 5.78 14.90 -11.93
N GLU A 185 4.84 15.71 -12.41
CA GLU A 185 4.97 17.18 -12.41
C GLU A 185 5.09 17.73 -10.98
N LEU A 186 4.31 17.17 -10.05
CA LEU A 186 4.30 17.60 -8.66
C LEU A 186 5.50 17.06 -7.87
N ASN A 187 6.14 15.96 -8.28
CA ASN A 187 7.26 15.36 -7.57
C ASN A 187 8.48 15.23 -8.51
N PRO A 188 9.08 16.36 -8.96
CA PRO A 188 10.16 16.33 -9.95
C PRO A 188 11.45 15.63 -9.45
N ASN A 189 11.59 15.48 -8.14
CA ASN A 189 12.74 14.85 -7.48
C ASN A 189 12.42 13.45 -6.93
N VAL A 190 11.32 12.83 -7.35
CA VAL A 190 10.97 11.48 -6.88
C VAL A 190 11.99 10.45 -7.41
N ASP A 191 12.57 9.68 -6.49
CA ASP A 191 13.57 8.64 -6.82
C ASP A 191 12.89 7.38 -7.40
N ASP A 192 11.70 7.05 -6.89
CA ASP A 192 10.90 5.90 -7.32
C ASP A 192 9.41 6.25 -7.24
N LEU A 193 8.72 6.16 -8.39
CA LEU A 193 7.29 6.36 -8.50
C LEU A 193 6.65 5.13 -9.15
N LYS A 194 5.71 4.53 -8.43
CA LYS A 194 4.87 3.43 -8.89
C LYS A 194 3.42 3.87 -8.85
N LEU A 195 2.68 3.66 -9.94
CA LEU A 195 1.26 3.95 -10.00
C LEU A 195 0.51 2.73 -10.52
N ALA A 196 -0.51 2.29 -9.79
CA ALA A 196 -1.52 1.35 -10.28
C ALA A 196 -2.87 2.02 -10.47
N ALA A 197 -3.72 1.33 -11.23
CA ALA A 197 -5.13 1.65 -11.38
C ALA A 197 -5.96 0.38 -11.18
N THR A 198 -6.67 0.29 -10.05
CA THR A 198 -7.44 -0.89 -9.66
C THR A 198 -8.94 -0.59 -9.70
N ALA A 199 -9.67 -1.33 -10.53
CA ALA A 199 -11.13 -1.23 -10.54
C ALA A 199 -11.70 -1.80 -9.24
N SER A 200 -12.54 -1.03 -8.53
CA SER A 200 -13.16 -1.42 -7.28
C SER A 200 -14.64 -1.10 -7.28
N HIS A 201 -15.48 -2.11 -7.07
CA HIS A 201 -16.93 -1.93 -6.91
C HIS A 201 -17.33 -1.42 -5.52
N LYS A 202 -16.40 -1.35 -4.56
CA LYS A 202 -16.69 -0.92 -3.20
C LYS A 202 -16.79 0.61 -3.07
N ASN A 203 -16.15 1.36 -3.96
CA ASN A 203 -16.02 2.80 -3.85
C ASN A 203 -16.97 3.48 -4.85
N ALA A 204 -17.96 4.21 -4.34
CA ALA A 204 -18.86 5.03 -5.16
C ALA A 204 -18.13 6.24 -5.79
N LEU A 205 -17.09 6.72 -5.11
CA LEU A 205 -16.22 7.80 -5.59
C LEU A 205 -14.80 7.29 -5.82
N PRO A 206 -14.05 7.88 -6.77
CA PRO A 206 -12.61 7.67 -6.90
C PRO A 206 -11.85 7.90 -5.59
N VAL A 207 -10.91 7.01 -5.30
CA VAL A 207 -10.01 7.12 -4.15
C VAL A 207 -8.58 6.88 -4.61
N LEU A 208 -7.70 7.80 -4.25
CA LEU A 208 -6.26 7.70 -4.49
C LEU A 208 -5.53 7.42 -3.18
N MET A 209 -4.79 6.32 -3.14
CA MET A 209 -3.83 6.05 -2.07
C MET A 209 -2.44 6.49 -2.51
N LEU A 210 -1.74 7.22 -1.66
CA LEU A 210 -0.34 7.59 -1.81
C LEU A 210 0.42 7.10 -0.58
N LEU A 211 1.31 6.12 -0.74
CA LEU A 211 2.19 5.59 0.30
C LEU A 211 3.63 5.95 -0.05
N GLY A 212 4.34 6.65 0.82
CA GLY A 212 5.71 7.06 0.48
C GLY A 212 6.47 7.80 1.56
N GLU A 213 7.77 7.95 1.34
CA GLU A 213 8.63 8.84 2.12
C GLU A 213 8.51 10.27 1.60
N LEU A 214 8.28 11.23 2.49
CA LEU A 214 8.20 12.64 2.12
C LEU A 214 9.58 13.22 1.78
N GLU A 215 9.61 14.17 0.84
CA GLU A 215 10.76 15.05 0.64
C GLU A 215 10.89 15.97 1.88
N ILE A 216 12.04 15.93 2.57
CA ILE A 216 12.34 16.75 3.76
C ILE A 216 13.26 17.90 3.35
#